data_AF-A0A2V7RZE4-F1
#
_entry.id   AF-A0A2V7RZE4-F1
#
_cell.length_a   1.000
_cell.length_b   1.000
_cell.length_c   1.000
_cell.angle_alpha   90.00
_cell.angle_beta   90.00
_cell.angle_gamma   90.00
#
_symmetry.space_group_name_H-M   'P 1'
#
loop_
_entity.id
_entity.type
_entity.pdbx_description
1 polymer ?
#
loop_
_entity_poly.entity_id
_entity_poly.type
_entity_poly.pdbx_seq_one_letter_code
_entity_poly.pdbx_strand_id
1 'polypeptide(L)'
;MGFSYNPAIRSLGVRSGAERATLVRRTYALVLASIVVTILGAGFAVTQPRLITTVWQHPFITFLCALVPLWMAMRNHRTFPQNLGFTFLFTFIEGIWISPLLMLYERMQPGIIGQAGLLTLTTFGVLSLYAVFSR
;
A
#
# COMPACT_ATOMS: atom_id res chain seq x y z
N MET A 1 26.28 30.33 -9.19
CA MET A 1 26.88 30.32 -7.84
C MET A 1 25.73 30.51 -6.85
N GLY A 2 25.43 29.66 -5.88
CA GLY A 2 26.18 28.54 -5.35
C GLY A 2 25.30 27.32 -5.11
N PHE A 3 25.87 26.17 -5.49
CA PHE A 3 25.59 24.91 -4.82
C PHE A 3 25.87 25.13 -3.34
N SER A 4 24.85 25.05 -2.48
CA SER A 4 25.10 24.98 -1.04
C SER A 4 25.79 23.65 -0.77
N TYR A 5 27.13 23.71 -0.73
CA TYR A 5 27.97 22.67 -0.20
C TYR A 5 27.65 22.61 1.29
N ASN A 6 26.71 21.76 1.68
CA ASN A 6 26.41 21.50 3.08
C ASN A 6 27.34 20.36 3.55
N PRO A 7 28.44 20.65 4.25
CA PRO A 7 29.37 19.62 4.72
C PRO A 7 28.73 18.69 5.77
N ALA A 8 27.54 18.99 6.29
CA ALA A 8 26.78 18.08 7.16
C ALA A 8 26.10 16.91 6.41
N ILE A 9 25.99 16.96 5.08
CA ILE A 9 25.48 15.84 4.26
C ILE A 9 26.61 14.84 3.91
N ARG A 10 27.82 15.03 4.46
CA ARG A 10 28.94 14.08 4.31
C ARG A 10 28.82 12.85 5.22
N SER A 11 27.78 12.75 6.05
CA SER A 11 27.43 11.51 6.75
C SER A 11 26.42 10.64 5.97
N LEU A 12 26.31 10.83 4.64
CA LEU A 12 25.98 9.73 3.72
C LEU A 12 27.13 8.71 3.73
N GLY A 13 27.50 8.24 4.93
CA GLY A 13 28.28 7.04 5.09
C GLY A 13 27.59 5.96 4.28
N VAL A 14 28.38 5.22 3.52
CA VAL A 14 27.94 4.02 2.83
C VAL A 14 27.15 3.20 3.86
N ARG A 15 25.81 3.27 3.81
CA ARG A 15 24.95 2.44 4.67
C ARG A 15 25.46 1.02 4.51
N SER A 16 25.92 0.42 5.60
CA SER A 16 26.47 -0.93 5.57
C SER A 16 25.45 -1.88 4.93
N GLY A 17 25.90 -2.97 4.32
CA GLY A 17 25.00 -3.97 3.73
C GLY A 17 23.87 -4.38 4.69
N ALA A 18 24.19 -4.47 6.00
CA ALA A 18 23.26 -4.78 7.08
C ALA A 18 22.17 -3.71 7.32
N GLU A 19 22.51 -2.42 7.27
CA GLU A 19 21.51 -1.34 7.40
C GLU A 19 20.57 -1.29 6.21
N ARG A 20 21.09 -1.53 5.00
CA ARG A 20 20.29 -1.63 3.78
C ARG A 20 19.37 -2.84 3.82
N ALA A 21 19.87 -4.00 4.23
CA ALA A 21 19.08 -5.23 4.37
C ALA A 21 17.95 -5.07 5.40
N THR A 22 18.22 -4.42 6.53
CA THR A 22 17.20 -4.17 7.56
C THR A 22 16.09 -3.24 7.07
N LEU A 23 16.45 -2.17 6.36
CA LEU A 23 15.48 -1.26 5.75
C LEU A 23 14.63 -1.99 4.71
N VAL A 24 15.28 -2.75 3.83
CA VAL A 24 14.66 -3.59 2.81
C VAL A 24 13.63 -4.54 3.44
N ARG A 25 14.01 -5.30 4.48
CA ARG A 25 13.12 -6.23 5.19
C ARG A 25 11.89 -5.54 5.77
N ARG A 26 12.05 -4.37 6.38
CA ARG A 26 10.93 -3.59 6.95
C ARG A 26 9.99 -3.08 5.86
N THR A 27 10.53 -2.56 4.76
CA THR A 27 9.72 -2.04 3.65
C THR A 27 8.94 -3.17 2.98
N TYR A 28 9.57 -4.30 2.67
CA TYR A 28 8.88 -5.43 2.05
C TYR A 28 7.80 -6.02 2.97
N ALA A 29 8.10 -6.17 4.27
CA ALA A 29 7.09 -6.62 5.24
C ALA A 29 5.89 -5.67 5.31
N LEU A 30 6.13 -4.35 5.31
CA LEU A 30 5.07 -3.34 5.31
C LEU A 30 4.25 -3.36 4.01
N VAL A 31 4.91 -3.48 2.87
CA VAL A 31 4.25 -3.59 1.56
C VAL A 31 3.39 -4.84 1.52
N LEU A 32 3.90 -6.00 1.92
CA LEU A 32 3.13 -7.25 1.96
C LEU A 32 1.91 -7.12 2.88
N ALA A 33 2.10 -6.56 4.08
CA ALA A 33 0.99 -6.31 5.01
C ALA A 33 -0.07 -5.38 4.39
N SER A 34 0.36 -4.30 3.71
CA SER A 34 -0.57 -3.38 3.05
C SER A 34 -1.35 -4.04 1.92
N ILE A 35 -0.73 -4.93 1.13
CA ILE A 35 -1.41 -5.69 0.06
C ILE A 35 -2.52 -6.56 0.66
N VAL A 36 -2.23 -7.27 1.75
CA VAL A 36 -3.23 -8.10 2.44
C VAL A 36 -4.38 -7.23 2.95
N VAL A 37 -4.09 -6.08 3.54
CA VAL A 37 -5.11 -5.13 4.01
C VAL A 37 -5.96 -4.59 2.85
N THR A 38 -5.37 -4.30 1.70
CA THR A 38 -6.10 -3.89 0.49
C THR A 38 -7.01 -4.98 -0.04
N ILE A 39 -6.55 -6.24 -0.05
CA ILE A 39 -7.38 -7.40 -0.43
C ILE A 39 -8.58 -7.54 0.51
N LEU A 40 -8.36 -7.36 1.82
CA LEU A 40 -9.45 -7.36 2.80
C LEU A 40 -10.43 -6.21 2.57
N GLY A 41 -9.96 -5.01 2.22
CA GLY A 41 -10.80 -3.86 1.87
C GLY A 41 -11.66 -4.12 0.63
N ALA A 42 -11.06 -4.69 -0.42
CA ALA A 42 -11.79 -5.08 -1.62
C ALA A 42 -12.84 -6.17 -1.34
N GLY A 43 -12.46 -7.21 -0.57
CA GLY A 43 -13.39 -8.27 -0.16
C GLY A 43 -14.55 -7.73 0.70
N PHE A 44 -14.25 -6.82 1.63
CA PHE A 44 -15.27 -6.16 2.45
C PHE A 44 -16.26 -5.35 1.60
N ALA A 45 -15.78 -4.62 0.60
CA ALA A 45 -16.66 -3.86 -0.30
C ALA A 45 -17.64 -4.78 -1.06
N VAL A 46 -17.20 -5.97 -1.49
CA VAL A 46 -18.07 -6.96 -2.15
C VAL A 46 -19.20 -7.43 -1.23
N THR A 47 -18.96 -7.54 0.08
CA THR A 47 -20.02 -7.89 1.05
C THR A 47 -21.06 -6.79 1.25
N GLN A 48 -20.76 -5.55 0.81
CA GLN A 48 -21.60 -4.37 1.03
C GLN A 48 -21.98 -3.68 -0.29
N PRO A 49 -23.10 -4.07 -0.92
CA PRO A 49 -23.53 -3.51 -2.21
C PRO A 49 -23.67 -1.99 -2.20
N ARG A 50 -24.08 -1.41 -1.06
CA ARG A 50 -24.22 0.04 -0.87
C ARG A 50 -22.90 0.77 -1.09
N LEU A 51 -21.78 0.26 -0.56
CA LEU A 51 -20.48 0.90 -0.73
C LEU A 51 -20.07 0.94 -2.21
N ILE A 52 -20.23 -0.17 -2.92
CA ILE A 52 -19.90 -0.26 -4.35
C ILE A 52 -20.72 0.74 -5.16
N THR A 53 -22.04 0.83 -4.90
CA THR A 53 -22.90 1.78 -5.62
C THR A 53 -22.53 3.22 -5.32
N THR A 54 -22.14 3.56 -4.09
CA THR A 54 -21.72 4.92 -3.73
C THR A 54 -20.41 5.31 -4.40
N VAL A 55 -19.43 4.40 -4.46
CA VAL A 55 -18.16 4.64 -5.17
C VAL A 55 -18.40 4.80 -6.66
N TRP A 56 -19.30 4.00 -7.25
CA TRP A 56 -19.65 4.10 -8.67
C TRP A 56 -20.37 5.41 -9.02
N GLN A 57 -21.27 5.88 -8.15
CA GLN A 57 -22.03 7.12 -8.37
C GLN A 57 -21.16 8.37 -8.20
N HIS A 58 -20.20 8.35 -7.27
CA HIS A 58 -19.37 9.51 -6.94
C HIS A 58 -17.87 9.14 -6.87
N PRO A 59 -17.24 8.77 -7.99
CA PRO A 59 -15.87 8.27 -8.01
C PRO A 59 -14.86 9.34 -7.53
N PHE A 60 -15.05 10.61 -7.93
CA PHE A 60 -14.16 11.69 -7.53
C PHE A 60 -14.28 12.07 -6.06
N ILE A 61 -15.50 12.09 -5.51
CA ILE A 61 -15.75 12.45 -4.10
C ILE A 61 -15.19 11.34 -3.20
N THR A 62 -15.48 10.08 -3.52
CA THR A 62 -14.97 8.93 -2.76
C THR A 62 -13.45 8.81 -2.86
N PHE A 63 -12.86 9.15 -4.01
CA PHE A 63 -11.41 9.25 -4.15
C PHE A 63 -10.82 10.35 -3.24
N LEU A 64 -11.43 11.54 -3.24
CA LEU A 64 -10.98 12.63 -2.37
C LEU A 64 -11.08 12.24 -0.88
N CYS A 65 -12.13 11.51 -0.50
CA CYS A 65 -12.26 10.94 0.84
C CYS A 65 -11.18 9.90 1.16
N ALA A 66 -10.77 9.09 0.18
CA ALA A 66 -9.65 8.14 0.33
C ALA A 66 -8.31 8.84 0.57
N LEU A 67 -8.13 10.08 0.11
CA LEU A 67 -6.92 10.86 0.36
C LEU A 67 -6.81 11.42 1.79
N VAL A 68 -7.91 11.48 2.56
CA VAL A 68 -7.90 11.96 3.94
C VAL A 68 -6.95 11.16 4.85
N PRO A 69 -7.04 9.82 4.93
CA PRO A 69 -6.10 9.02 5.71
C PRO A 69 -4.66 9.11 5.18
N LEU A 70 -4.46 9.31 3.87
CA LEU A 70 -3.13 9.54 3.29
C LEU A 70 -2.51 10.85 3.81
N TRP A 71 -3.28 11.93 3.79
CA TRP A 71 -2.86 13.22 4.34
C TRP A 71 -2.54 13.12 5.84
N MET A 72 -3.35 12.39 6.61
CA MET A 72 -3.07 12.12 8.01
C MET A 72 -1.79 11.29 8.22
N ALA A 73 -1.56 10.27 7.39
CA ALA A 73 -0.33 9.47 7.42
C ALA A 73 0.91 10.32 7.12
N MET A 74 0.85 11.20 6.13
CA MET A 74 1.95 12.11 5.77
C MET A 74 2.24 13.12 6.88
N ARG A 75 1.20 13.72 7.47
CA ARG A 75 1.36 14.67 8.59
C ARG A 75 1.98 13.99 9.81
N ASN A 76 1.57 12.76 10.10
CA ASN A 76 1.98 12.02 11.29
C ASN A 76 3.08 10.99 11.02
N HIS A 77 3.87 11.15 9.94
CA HIS A 77 4.84 10.14 9.49
C HIS A 77 5.90 9.75 10.54
N ARG A 78 6.17 10.61 11.54
CA ARG A 78 7.16 10.39 12.60
C ARG A 78 6.59 9.83 13.90
N THR A 79 5.27 9.80 14.06
CA THR A 79 4.61 9.37 15.31
C THR A 79 4.13 7.92 15.16
N PHE A 80 4.92 6.99 15.68
CA PHE A 80 4.53 5.59 15.81
C PHE A 80 3.61 5.41 17.03
N PRO A 81 2.51 4.62 16.96
CA PRO A 81 2.06 3.75 15.86
C PRO A 81 1.04 4.38 14.89
N GLN A 82 0.74 5.67 15.06
CA GLN A 82 -0.32 6.35 14.31
C GLN A 82 -0.07 6.37 12.80
N ASN A 83 1.18 6.59 12.37
CA ASN A 83 1.58 6.54 10.96
C ASN A 83 1.17 5.22 10.28
N LEU A 84 1.45 4.10 10.93
CA LEU A 84 1.18 2.76 10.44
C LEU A 84 -0.34 2.50 10.35
N GLY A 85 -1.08 2.94 11.37
CA GLY A 85 -2.53 2.86 11.40
C GLY A 85 -3.18 3.63 10.25
N PHE A 86 -2.75 4.86 9.98
CA PHE A 86 -3.25 5.66 8.87
C PHE A 86 -2.85 5.09 7.50
N THR A 87 -1.64 4.53 7.37
CA THR A 87 -1.23 3.83 6.14
C THR A 87 -2.11 2.60 5.87
N PHE A 88 -2.39 1.78 6.89
CA PHE A 88 -3.28 0.62 6.71
C PHE A 88 -4.72 1.02 6.43
N LEU A 89 -5.22 2.05 7.11
CA LEU A 89 -6.55 2.60 6.84
C LEU A 89 -6.66 3.12 5.40
N PHE A 90 -5.64 3.85 4.93
CA PHE A 90 -5.55 4.29 3.55
C PHE A 90 -5.58 3.10 2.58
N THR A 91 -4.72 2.10 2.76
CA THR A 91 -4.65 0.94 1.87
C THR A 91 -5.93 0.10 1.87
N PHE A 92 -6.65 0.10 3.00
CA PHE A 92 -7.97 -0.55 3.12
C PHE A 92 -9.04 0.21 2.32
N ILE A 93 -9.09 1.53 2.48
CA ILE A 93 -10.05 2.38 1.75
C ILE A 93 -9.77 2.36 0.25
N GLU A 94 -8.51 2.35 -0.17
CA GLU A 94 -8.12 2.13 -1.57
C GLU A 94 -8.65 0.80 -2.11
N GLY A 95 -8.58 -0.27 -1.31
CA GLY A 95 -9.19 -1.56 -1.66
C GLY A 95 -10.69 -1.47 -1.88
N ILE A 96 -11.40 -0.69 -1.06
CA ILE A 96 -12.84 -0.43 -1.24
C ILE A 96 -13.08 0.38 -2.51
N TRP A 97 -12.27 1.41 -2.75
CA TRP A 97 -12.43 2.33 -3.88
C TRP A 97 -12.19 1.63 -5.23
N ILE A 98 -11.22 0.72 -5.32
CA ILE A 98 -10.92 -0.01 -6.55
C ILE A 98 -11.90 -1.16 -6.83
N SER A 99 -12.68 -1.58 -5.82
CA SER A 99 -13.56 -2.75 -5.89
C SER A 99 -14.64 -2.72 -6.99
N PRO A 100 -15.29 -1.60 -7.35
CA PRO A 100 -16.27 -1.58 -8.44
C PRO A 100 -15.63 -1.91 -9.80
N LEU A 101 -14.39 -1.46 -10.00
CA LEU A 101 -13.62 -1.75 -11.19
C LEU A 101 -13.20 -3.22 -11.23
N LEU A 102 -12.79 -3.80 -10.09
CA LEU A 102 -12.56 -5.24 -10.00
C LEU A 102 -13.81 -6.03 -10.40
N MET A 103 -14.97 -5.70 -9.86
CA MET A 103 -16.24 -6.37 -10.20
C MET A 103 -16.60 -6.27 -11.68
N LEU A 104 -16.28 -5.16 -12.33
CA LEU A 104 -16.47 -5.01 -13.77
C LEU A 104 -15.61 -6.02 -14.54
N TYR A 105 -14.33 -6.16 -14.19
CA TYR A 105 -13.43 -7.11 -14.82
C TYR A 105 -13.82 -8.57 -14.57
N GLU A 106 -14.29 -8.90 -13.37
CA GLU A 106 -14.75 -10.26 -13.06
C GLU A 106 -15.98 -10.66 -13.89
N ARG A 107 -16.84 -9.70 -14.23
CA ARG A 107 -18.00 -9.94 -15.12
C ARG A 107 -17.59 -10.14 -16.57
N MET A 108 -16.51 -9.49 -17.01
CA MET A 108 -15.98 -9.65 -18.37
C MET A 108 -15.23 -10.97 -18.52
N GLN A 109 -14.42 -11.34 -17.53
CA GLN A 109 -13.64 -12.57 -17.53
C GLN A 109 -13.61 -13.16 -16.11
N PRO A 110 -14.45 -14.17 -15.82
CA PRO A 110 -14.52 -14.77 -14.49
C PRO A 110 -13.20 -15.44 -14.12
N GLY A 111 -12.76 -15.23 -12.88
CA GLY A 111 -11.51 -15.75 -12.33
C GLY A 111 -10.28 -14.87 -12.57
N ILE A 112 -10.38 -13.78 -13.34
CA ILE A 112 -9.22 -12.91 -13.62
C ILE A 112 -8.71 -12.21 -12.35
N ILE A 113 -9.60 -11.83 -11.42
CA ILE A 113 -9.20 -11.23 -10.14
C ILE A 113 -8.40 -12.24 -9.32
N GLY A 114 -8.87 -13.49 -9.24
CA GLY A 114 -8.21 -14.54 -8.47
C GLY A 114 -6.80 -14.81 -9.00
N GLN A 115 -6.63 -14.86 -10.31
CA GLN A 115 -5.33 -15.01 -10.96
C GLN A 115 -4.40 -13.81 -10.69
N ALA A 116 -4.89 -12.58 -10.89
CA ALA A 116 -4.12 -11.37 -10.65
C ALA A 116 -3.70 -11.23 -9.18
N GLY A 117 -4.60 -11.53 -8.24
CA GLY A 117 -4.33 -11.53 -6.81
C GLY A 117 -3.29 -12.57 -6.42
N LEU A 118 -3.39 -13.80 -6.95
CA LEU A 118 -2.43 -14.87 -6.70
C LEU A 118 -1.03 -14.50 -7.22
N LEU A 119 -0.93 -13.97 -8.43
CA LEU A 119 0.35 -13.53 -8.99
C LEU A 119 0.97 -12.41 -8.17
N THR A 120 0.17 -11.41 -7.76
CA THR A 120 0.63 -10.30 -6.93
C THR A 120 1.14 -10.78 -5.57
N LEU A 121 0.35 -11.61 -4.88
CA LEU A 121 0.75 -12.19 -3.60
C LEU A 121 2.00 -13.07 -3.73
N THR A 122 2.12 -13.83 -4.82
CA THR A 122 3.30 -14.67 -5.06
C THR A 122 4.54 -13.82 -5.30
N THR A 123 4.48 -12.82 -6.17
CA THR A 123 5.62 -11.93 -6.46
C THR A 123 6.05 -11.17 -5.22
N PHE A 124 5.14 -10.48 -4.53
CA PHE A 124 5.50 -9.73 -3.32
C PHE A 124 5.83 -10.64 -2.15
N GLY A 125 5.21 -11.81 -2.06
CA GLY A 125 5.51 -12.83 -1.06
C GLY A 125 6.93 -13.36 -1.21
N VAL A 126 7.35 -13.74 -2.42
CA VAL A 126 8.70 -14.21 -2.71
C VAL A 126 9.73 -13.10 -2.46
N LEU A 127 9.47 -11.87 -2.90
CA LEU A 127 10.38 -10.74 -2.63
C LEU A 127 10.51 -10.45 -1.14
N SER A 128 9.41 -10.54 -0.39
CA SER A 128 9.42 -10.36 1.07
C SER A 128 10.17 -11.50 1.77
N LEU A 129 9.97 -12.73 1.32
CA LEU A 129 10.66 -13.91 1.83
C LEU A 129 12.16 -13.81 1.57
N TYR A 130 12.55 -13.47 0.34
CA TYR A 130 13.93 -13.21 -0.04
C TYR A 130 14.55 -12.13 0.84
N ALA A 131 13.89 -10.98 1.00
CA ALA A 131 14.35 -9.88 1.86
C ALA A 131 14.48 -10.26 3.34
N VAL A 132 13.71 -11.25 3.81
CA VAL A 132 13.75 -11.77 5.18
C VAL A 132 14.90 -12.75 5.38
N PHE A 133 15.21 -13.59 4.37
CA PHE A 133 16.22 -14.64 4.46
C PHE A 133 17.59 -14.27 3.89
N SER A 134 17.68 -13.25 3.02
CA SER A 134 18.95 -12.74 2.51
C SER A 134 19.72 -12.08 3.65
N ARG A 135 20.81 -12.71 4.09
CA ARG A 135 21.74 -12.19 5.11
C ARG A 135 22.79 -11.29 4.50
#